data_AF-A0A0B6YD45-F1
#
_entry.id   AF-A0A0B6YD45-F1
#
_cell.length_a   1.000
_cell.length_b   1.000
_cell.length_c   1.000
_cell.angle_alpha   90.00
_cell.angle_beta   90.00
_cell.angle_gamma   90.00
#
_symmetry.space_group_name_H-M   'P 1'
#
loop_
_entity.id
_entity.type
_entity.pdbx_description
1 polymer ?
#
loop_
_entity_poly.entity_id
_entity_poly.type
_entity_poly.pdbx_seq_one_letter_code
_entity_poly.pdbx_strand_id
1 'polypeptide(L)' 'ENNNVGLKGTILEPVDDLTFNELQGLNLKMRRGLDLFANVTFVKSIPGIKTRHGKELDFVVIREQTEGEYSAIE' A
#
# COMPACT_ATOMS: atom_id res chain seq x y z
N GLU A 1 -22.34 -9.83 -10.39
CA GLU A 1 -22.59 -8.71 -9.45
C GLU A 1 -21.26 -8.30 -8.84
N ASN A 2 -21.00 -7.00 -8.67
CA ASN A 2 -19.79 -6.47 -8.02
C ASN A 2 -20.11 -6.20 -6.54
N ASN A 3 -19.36 -6.81 -5.62
CA ASN A 3 -19.56 -6.65 -4.17
C ASN A 3 -18.63 -5.60 -3.54
N ASN A 4 -17.78 -4.93 -4.33
CA ASN A 4 -16.78 -3.95 -3.90
C ASN A 4 -15.77 -4.48 -2.86
N VAL A 5 -15.53 -5.80 -2.82
CA VAL A 5 -14.56 -6.43 -1.91
C VAL A 5 -13.60 -7.32 -2.70
N GLY A 6 -12.30 -7.18 -2.43
CA GLY A 6 -11.27 -7.99 -3.07
C GLY A 6 -10.16 -8.37 -2.10
N LEU A 7 -9.57 -9.55 -2.32
CA LEU A 7 -8.35 -10.01 -1.66
C LEU A 7 -7.26 -10.15 -2.70
N LYS A 8 -6.09 -9.60 -2.43
CA LYS A 8 -4.95 -9.58 -3.34
C LYS A 8 -3.65 -9.82 -2.59
N GLY A 9 -2.77 -10.63 -3.18
CA GLY A 9 -1.39 -10.80 -2.71
C GLY A 9 -0.43 -9.71 -3.24
N THR A 10 0.83 -9.78 -2.84
CA THR A 10 1.86 -8.86 -3.32
C THR A 10 2.06 -9.01 -4.83
N ILE A 11 2.02 -7.89 -5.56
CA ILE A 11 2.38 -7.84 -6.98
C ILE A 11 3.75 -7.20 -7.09
N LEU A 12 4.70 -7.96 -7.65
CA LEU A 12 6.04 -7.47 -7.96
C LEU A 12 5.97 -6.41 -9.06
N GLU A 13 6.61 -5.26 -8.81
CA GLU A 13 6.81 -4.23 -9.84
C GLU A 13 8.28 -4.28 -10.26
N PRO A 14 8.58 -4.32 -11.58
CA PRO A 14 9.95 -4.34 -12.05
C PRO A 14 10.60 -2.96 -11.84
N VAL A 15 11.89 -2.98 -11.51
CA VAL A 15 12.68 -1.80 -11.11
C VAL A 15 13.49 -1.22 -12.29
N ASP A 16 13.62 -1.95 -13.41
CA ASP A 16 14.54 -1.59 -14.50
C ASP A 16 13.89 -0.79 -15.65
N ASP A 17 14.51 0.35 -15.94
CA ASP A 17 14.05 1.53 -16.71
C ASP A 17 13.77 1.38 -18.22
N LEU A 18 13.82 0.19 -18.84
CA LEU A 18 13.80 0.09 -20.32
C LEU A 18 12.50 -0.41 -20.95
N THR A 19 11.49 -0.75 -20.15
CA THR A 19 10.16 -1.14 -20.67
C THR A 19 8.99 -0.53 -19.90
N PHE A 20 9.25 0.43 -19.00
CA PHE A 20 8.23 1.05 -18.15
C PHE A 20 7.74 2.41 -18.65
N ASN A 21 7.58 2.55 -19.97
CA ASN A 21 6.86 3.69 -20.58
C ASN A 21 5.32 3.60 -20.38
N GLU A 22 4.83 2.90 -19.35
CA GLU A 22 3.42 2.90 -18.91
C GLU A 22 3.23 3.44 -17.48
N LEU A 23 4.19 4.24 -17.00
CA LEU A 23 4.18 5.30 -15.97
C LEU A 23 3.52 5.07 -14.59
N GLN A 24 2.77 3.98 -14.35
CA GLN A 24 2.20 3.62 -13.04
C GLN A 24 2.15 2.10 -12.90
N GLY A 25 2.83 1.58 -11.87
CA GLY A 25 2.78 0.17 -11.51
C GLY A 25 1.34 -0.32 -11.29
N LEU A 26 1.11 -1.62 -11.50
CA LEU A 26 -0.23 -2.23 -11.42
C LEU A 26 -0.91 -1.97 -10.06
N ASN A 27 -0.12 -1.83 -8.98
CA ASN A 27 -0.66 -1.46 -7.67
C ASN A 27 -1.30 -0.07 -7.67
N LEU A 28 -0.64 0.92 -8.29
CA LEU A 28 -1.14 2.29 -8.35
C LEU A 28 -2.35 2.40 -9.27
N LYS A 29 -2.32 1.75 -10.44
CA LYS A 29 -3.47 1.66 -11.36
C LYS A 29 -4.71 1.08 -10.66
N MET A 30 -4.54 0.00 -9.88
CA MET A 30 -5.64 -0.58 -9.09
C MET A 30 -6.17 0.37 -8.02
N ARG A 31 -5.29 1.02 -7.25
CA ARG A 31 -5.71 1.96 -6.19
C ARG A 31 -6.55 3.10 -6.74
N ARG A 32 -6.11 3.70 -7.86
CA ARG A 32 -6.84 4.79 -8.53
C ARG A 32 -8.14 4.31 -9.18
N GLY A 33 -8.09 3.20 -9.92
CA GLY A 33 -9.25 2.67 -10.64
C GLY A 33 -10.37 2.17 -9.72
N LEU A 34 -10.04 1.81 -8.47
CA LEU A 34 -11.00 1.36 -7.45
C LEU A 34 -11.30 2.43 -6.39
N ASP A 35 -10.81 3.66 -6.57
CA ASP A 35 -10.99 4.76 -5.61
C ASP A 35 -10.58 4.41 -4.17
N LEU A 36 -9.45 3.71 -4.02
CA LEU A 36 -8.90 3.31 -2.73
C LEU A 36 -8.09 4.46 -2.12
N PHE A 37 -8.75 5.52 -1.66
CA PHE A 37 -8.10 6.72 -1.15
C PHE A 37 -7.19 6.47 0.07
N ALA A 38 -7.67 5.69 1.06
CA ALA A 38 -6.96 5.48 2.32
C ALA A 38 -6.46 4.03 2.48
N ASN A 39 -5.17 3.89 2.80
CA ASN A 39 -4.60 2.67 3.33
C ASN A 39 -4.65 2.70 4.87
N VAL A 40 -5.16 1.62 5.46
CA VAL A 40 -5.25 1.46 6.92
C VAL A 40 -4.31 0.31 7.33
N THR A 41 -3.28 0.63 8.10
CA THR A 41 -2.33 -0.35 8.62
C THR A 41 -2.44 -0.40 10.14
N PHE A 42 -2.79 -1.58 10.67
CA PHE A 42 -2.83 -1.84 12.10
C PHE A 42 -1.44 -2.23 12.60
N VAL A 43 -0.96 -1.56 13.65
CA VAL A 43 0.30 -1.88 14.30
C VAL A 43 0.02 -2.35 15.72
N LYS A 44 0.26 -3.63 15.94
CA LYS A 44 0.04 -4.29 17.23
C LYS A 44 1.24 -5.12 17.65
N SER A 45 1.53 -5.12 18.95
CA SER A 45 2.49 -6.07 19.51
C SER A 45 1.94 -7.50 19.43
N ILE A 46 2.79 -8.44 19.01
CA ILE A 46 2.45 -9.87 18.95
C ILE A 46 3.12 -10.57 20.14
N PRO A 47 2.38 -11.33 20.96
CA PRO A 47 2.96 -12.08 22.08
C PRO A 47 4.13 -12.96 21.64
N GLY A 48 5.23 -12.92 22.40
CA GLY A 48 6.45 -13.68 22.11
C GLY A 48 7.41 -13.01 21.12
N ILE A 49 7.01 -11.94 20.42
CA ILE A 49 7.88 -11.20 19.50
C ILE A 49 8.48 -9.99 20.21
N LYS A 50 9.77 -10.05 20.53
CA LYS A 50 10.50 -8.91 21.11
C LYS A 50 10.80 -7.87 20.02
N THR A 51 10.31 -6.66 20.21
CA THR A 51 10.61 -5.51 19.34
C THR A 51 11.56 -4.53 20.05
N ARG A 52 12.22 -3.66 19.27
CA ARG A 52 13.14 -2.64 19.82
C ARG A 52 12.46 -1.65 20.79
N HIS A 53 11.14 -1.52 20.71
CA HIS A 53 10.40 -0.50 21.45
C HIS A 53 10.24 -0.86 22.93
N GLY A 54 10.45 -2.12 23.33
CA GLY A 54 10.43 -2.55 24.73
C GLY A 54 9.08 -2.38 25.43
N LYS A 55 8.00 -2.09 24.69
CA LYS A 55 6.65 -1.85 25.20
C LYS A 55 5.60 -2.36 24.23
N GLU A 56 4.37 -2.48 24.71
CA GLU A 56 3.23 -2.80 23.86
C GLU A 56 2.90 -1.64 22.91
N LEU A 57 2.63 -1.98 21.65
CA LEU A 57 2.21 -1.09 20.59
C LEU A 57 0.75 -1.40 20.26
N ASP A 58 -0.10 -0.37 20.21
CA ASP A 58 -1.47 -0.45 19.70
C ASP A 58 -1.83 0.88 19.06
N PHE A 59 -1.66 0.97 17.74
CA PHE A 59 -2.03 2.15 16.98
C PHE A 59 -2.33 1.81 15.52
N VAL A 60 -2.90 2.77 14.80
CA VAL A 60 -3.26 2.65 13.39
C VAL A 60 -2.57 3.75 12.60
N VAL A 61 -2.00 3.39 11.46
CA VAL A 61 -1.52 4.35 10.46
C VAL A 61 -2.58 4.45 9.36
N ILE A 62 -3.08 5.66 9.14
CA ILE A 62 -3.97 5.98 8.01
C ILE A 62 -3.15 6.81 7.04
N ARG A 63 -3.00 6.30 5.81
CA ARG A 63 -2.19 6.92 4.77
C ARG A 63 -3.01 7.15 3.52
N GLU A 64 -2.96 8.38 3.00
CA GLU A 64 -3.44 8.72 1.66
C GLU A 64 -2.50 8.10 0.61
N GLN A 65 -3.06 7.46 -0.43
CA GLN A 65 -2.27 6.63 -1.37
C GLN A 65 -2.57 6.87 -2.87
N THR A 66 -3.27 7.95 -3.19
CA THR A 66 -3.70 8.32 -4.55
C THR A 66 -2.89 9.47 -5.15
N GLU A 67 -2.35 10.36 -4.32
CA GLU A 67 -1.66 11.61 -4.67
C GLU A 67 -0.22 11.67 -4.12
N GLY A 68 0.35 12.88 -3.98
CA GLY A 68 1.71 13.15 -3.52
C GLY A 68 2.78 12.68 -4.50
N GLU A 69 3.93 12.24 -3.99
CA GLU A 69 5.03 11.70 -4.80
C GLU A 69 4.63 10.47 -5.64
N TYR A 70 3.53 9.78 -5.29
CA TYR A 70 2.98 8.70 -6.13
C TYR A 70 2.28 9.19 -7.39
N SER A 71 2.14 10.50 -7.56
CA SER A 71 1.55 11.08 -8.76
C SER A 71 2.49 11.05 -9.97
N ALA A 72 3.79 10.77 -9.77
CA ALA A 72 4.81 10.76 -10.82
C ALA A 72 4.79 12.05 -11.68
N ILE A 73 4.61 13.21 -11.01
CA ILE A 73 4.51 14.53 -11.64
C ILE A 73 5.91 15.16 -11.89
N GLU A 74 7.00 14.52 -11.45
CA GLU A 74 8.38 14.92 -11.74
C GLU A 74 8.88 14.42 -13.11
#